data_AF-A0A9P5NEU0-F1
#
_entry.id   AF-A0A9P5NEU0-F1
#
_cell.length_a   1.000
_cell.length_b   1.000
_cell.length_c   1.000
_cell.angle_alpha   90.00
_cell.angle_beta   90.00
_cell.angle_gamma   90.00
#
_symmetry.space_group_name_H-M   'P 1'
#
loop_
_entity.id
_entity.type
_entity.pdbx_description
1 polymer ?
#
loop_
_entity_poly.entity_id
_entity_poly.type
_entity_poly.pdbx_seq_one_letter_code
_entity_poly.pdbx_strand_id
1 'polypeptide(L)'
;MERPPTPQILHDPIVEPEDELSYDWYYSREAGGYVLTFGKFHGRRMHAASLSYLYWCDRTFDYDQRRRLLDAFHNFHVGLEEYVKTNYGDFIVPFGRKHRGKTISQCRDKPWLNMACFLRQ
;
A
#
# COMPACT_ATOMS: atom_id res chain seq x y z
N MET A 1 -18.96 -17.22 6.38
CA MET A 1 -18.62 -15.81 6.62
C MET A 1 -17.56 -15.40 5.61
N GLU A 2 -17.90 -14.49 4.69
CA GLU A 2 -16.92 -13.97 3.73
C GLU A 2 -15.89 -13.11 4.46
N ARG A 3 -14.60 -13.29 4.14
CA ARG A 3 -13.53 -12.46 4.70
C ARG A 3 -13.72 -11.04 4.17
N PRO A 4 -13.76 -9.99 5.02
CA PRO A 4 -13.93 -8.64 4.54
C PRO A 4 -12.79 -8.28 3.55
N PRO A 5 -13.01 -7.36 2.60
CA PRO A 5 -11.99 -6.96 1.63
C PRO A 5 -10.78 -6.33 2.33
N THR A 6 -9.56 -6.79 2.01
CA THR A 6 -8.32 -6.23 2.57
C THR A 6 -8.32 -4.71 2.41
N PRO A 7 -8.07 -3.94 3.48
CA PRO A 7 -8.07 -2.48 3.40
C PRO A 7 -6.94 -2.00 2.47
N GLN A 8 -7.04 -0.73 2.07
CA GLN A 8 -5.95 -0.02 1.40
C GLN A 8 -4.75 0.14 2.34
N ILE A 9 -3.60 0.53 1.78
CA ILE A 9 -2.30 0.49 2.46
C ILE A 9 -2.11 1.71 3.37
N LEU A 10 -2.53 2.88 2.89
CA LEU A 10 -2.41 4.18 3.56
C LEU A 10 -3.76 4.91 3.48
N HIS A 11 -4.02 5.85 4.38
CA HIS A 11 -5.19 6.71 4.28
C HIS A 11 -4.96 7.81 3.23
N ASP A 12 -5.94 8.01 2.36
CA ASP A 12 -5.98 9.17 1.48
C ASP A 12 -6.59 10.37 2.22
N PRO A 13 -6.16 11.60 1.92
CA PRO A 13 -4.92 11.94 1.20
C PRO A 13 -3.69 11.90 2.14
N ILE A 14 -2.50 11.58 1.59
CA ILE A 14 -1.22 11.85 2.26
C ILE A 14 -0.90 13.33 2.04
N VAL A 15 -0.93 14.18 3.08
CA VAL A 15 -0.71 15.63 2.98
C VAL A 15 0.12 16.21 4.16
N GLU A 16 1.06 17.12 3.79
CA GLU A 16 1.76 18.22 4.54
C GLU A 16 2.95 17.92 5.48
N PRO A 17 3.90 18.89 5.73
CA PRO A 17 4.00 20.30 5.30
C PRO A 17 5.23 20.64 4.41
N GLU A 18 5.05 21.66 3.58
CA GLU A 18 5.99 22.58 2.89
C GLU A 18 7.37 22.14 2.32
N ASP A 19 7.96 20.99 2.61
CA ASP A 19 9.31 20.66 2.14
C ASP A 19 9.47 19.28 1.46
N GLU A 20 9.91 19.37 0.20
CA GLU A 20 10.88 18.52 -0.51
C GLU A 20 10.62 17.04 -0.82
N LEU A 21 9.54 16.39 -0.35
CA LEU A 21 9.22 15.03 -0.81
C LEU A 21 8.15 15.05 -1.92
N SER A 22 8.60 14.86 -3.16
CA SER A 22 7.69 14.52 -4.24
C SER A 22 7.02 13.17 -3.94
N TYR A 23 5.73 13.19 -3.60
CA TYR A 23 4.88 12.00 -3.51
C TYR A 23 4.49 11.47 -4.90
N ASP A 24 5.33 11.67 -5.93
CA ASP A 24 5.13 11.10 -7.26
C ASP A 24 4.97 9.59 -7.20
N TRP A 25 5.71 8.91 -6.32
CA TRP A 25 5.56 7.47 -6.10
C TRP A 25 4.13 7.09 -5.68
N TYR A 26 3.39 7.98 -5.01
CA TYR A 26 2.02 7.75 -4.54
C TYR A 26 0.96 8.26 -5.53
N TYR A 27 1.14 9.44 -6.12
CA TYR A 27 0.12 10.10 -6.94
C TYR A 27 0.37 10.05 -8.46
N SER A 28 1.58 9.75 -8.92
CA SER A 28 1.90 9.69 -10.35
C SER A 28 1.18 8.54 -11.05
N ARG A 29 0.79 8.76 -12.31
CA ARG A 29 0.20 7.72 -13.17
C ARG A 29 1.17 6.57 -13.47
N GLU A 30 2.46 6.80 -13.29
CA GLU A 30 3.53 5.81 -13.44
C GLU A 30 3.87 5.12 -12.11
N ALA A 31 3.05 5.31 -11.07
CA ALA A 31 3.20 4.69 -9.77
C ALA A 31 1.82 4.49 -9.09
N GLY A 32 1.64 4.91 -7.84
CA GLY A 32 0.40 4.71 -7.09
C GLY A 32 -0.85 5.32 -7.74
N GLY A 33 -0.71 6.37 -8.55
CA GLY A 33 -1.80 7.00 -9.30
C GLY A 33 -2.26 6.24 -10.55
N TYR A 34 -1.59 5.15 -10.93
CA TYR A 34 -1.97 4.32 -12.07
C TYR A 34 -3.41 3.80 -11.91
N VAL A 35 -4.25 3.98 -12.92
CA VAL A 35 -5.66 3.52 -12.88
C VAL A 35 -5.74 2.08 -13.37
N LEU A 36 -6.23 1.20 -12.49
CA LEU A 36 -6.43 -0.21 -12.81
C LEU A 36 -7.59 -0.39 -13.79
N THR A 37 -7.31 -1.00 -14.94
CA THR A 37 -8.30 -1.18 -16.03
C THR A 37 -8.97 -2.55 -16.01
N PHE A 38 -8.79 -3.35 -14.96
CA PHE A 38 -9.29 -4.73 -14.89
C PHE A 38 -9.55 -5.17 -13.45
N GLY A 39 -10.20 -6.33 -13.32
CA GLY A 39 -10.33 -7.06 -12.06
C GLY A 39 -11.12 -6.33 -10.98
N LYS A 40 -10.91 -6.74 -9.72
CA LYS A 40 -11.69 -6.30 -8.56
C LYS A 40 -11.59 -4.79 -8.30
N PHE A 41 -10.50 -4.15 -8.70
CA PHE A 41 -10.23 -2.73 -8.46
C PHE A 41 -10.33 -1.90 -9.74
N HIS A 42 -11.07 -2.36 -10.76
CA HIS A 42 -11.29 -1.63 -12.00
C HIS A 42 -11.77 -0.18 -11.75
N GLY A 43 -11.18 0.77 -12.45
CA GLY A 43 -11.46 2.21 -12.34
C GLY A 43 -10.84 2.89 -11.12
N ARG A 44 -10.21 2.15 -10.20
CA ARG A 44 -9.54 2.71 -9.02
C ARG A 44 -8.05 2.92 -9.28
N ARG A 45 -7.46 3.88 -8.58
CA ARG A 45 -6.01 4.09 -8.56
C ARG A 45 -5.32 2.96 -7.81
N MET A 46 -4.07 2.68 -8.17
CA MET A 46 -3.25 1.61 -7.60
C MET A 46 -3.09 1.79 -6.08
N HIS A 47 -2.88 3.01 -5.59
CA HIS A 47 -2.75 3.30 -4.15
C HIS A 47 -4.03 3.00 -3.34
N ALA A 48 -5.19 2.97 -4.00
CA ALA A 48 -6.47 2.61 -3.41
C ALA A 48 -6.75 1.09 -3.41
N ALA A 49 -5.88 0.30 -4.03
CA ALA A 49 -5.93 -1.16 -3.99
C ALA A 49 -5.21 -1.72 -2.76
N SER A 50 -5.44 -2.99 -2.46
CA SER A 50 -4.69 -3.67 -1.39
C SER A 50 -3.35 -4.17 -1.90
N LEU A 51 -2.32 -4.11 -1.07
CA LEU A 51 -0.97 -4.57 -1.44
C LEU A 51 -0.97 -6.06 -1.87
N SER A 52 -1.76 -6.91 -1.19
CA SER A 52 -1.91 -8.32 -1.55
C SER A 52 -2.48 -8.53 -2.96
N TYR A 53 -3.38 -7.64 -3.41
CA TYR A 53 -3.92 -7.70 -4.76
C TYR A 53 -2.88 -7.32 -5.80
N LEU A 54 -2.06 -6.31 -5.51
CA LEU A 54 -0.99 -5.87 -6.41
C LEU A 54 0.13 -6.92 -6.53
N TYR A 55 0.55 -7.54 -5.43
CA TYR A 55 1.46 -8.70 -5.48
C TYR A 55 0.87 -9.93 -6.19
N TRP A 56 -0.46 -10.08 -6.18
CA TRP A 56 -1.08 -11.12 -6.99
C TRP A 56 -0.98 -10.77 -8.48
N CYS A 57 -1.18 -9.51 -8.87
CA CYS A 57 -1.00 -9.06 -10.25
C CYS A 57 0.43 -9.28 -10.73
N ASP A 58 1.42 -8.89 -9.93
CA ASP A 58 2.86 -9.04 -10.22
C ASP A 58 3.28 -10.50 -10.46
N ARG A 59 2.73 -11.43 -9.67
CA ARG A 59 3.03 -12.87 -9.82
C ARG A 59 2.23 -13.57 -10.91
N THR A 60 1.09 -13.02 -11.31
CA THR A 60 0.14 -13.70 -12.21
C THR A 60 0.28 -13.23 -13.65
N PHE A 61 0.61 -11.95 -13.86
CA PHE A 61 0.67 -11.39 -15.20
C PHE A 61 2.05 -11.52 -15.81
N ASP A 62 2.05 -11.74 -17.13
CA ASP A 62 3.23 -11.65 -17.95
C ASP A 62 3.69 -10.19 -18.07
N TYR A 63 4.99 -9.97 -17.88
CA TYR A 63 5.57 -8.62 -17.87
C TYR A 63 5.45 -7.93 -19.24
N ASP A 64 5.69 -8.64 -20.33
CA ASP A 64 5.65 -8.04 -21.67
C ASP A 64 4.23 -7.61 -22.05
N GLN A 65 3.22 -8.34 -21.55
CA GLN A 65 1.81 -8.00 -21.78
C GLN A 65 1.28 -6.90 -20.87
N ARG A 66 1.82 -6.76 -19.65
CA ARG A 66 1.30 -5.85 -18.61
C ARG A 66 2.35 -4.86 -18.09
N ARG A 67 3.38 -4.58 -18.88
CA ARG A 67 4.54 -3.74 -18.50
C ARG A 67 4.17 -2.47 -17.75
N ARG A 68 3.26 -1.64 -18.28
CA ARG A 68 2.86 -0.37 -17.64
C ARG A 68 2.29 -0.55 -16.23
N LEU A 69 1.52 -1.62 -16.00
CA LEU A 69 0.97 -1.92 -14.69
C LEU A 69 2.09 -2.36 -13.72
N LEU A 70 2.98 -3.23 -14.18
CA LEU A 70 4.02 -3.81 -13.34
C LEU A 70 5.11 -2.78 -13.01
N ASP A 71 5.53 -1.97 -13.98
CA ASP A 71 6.43 -0.83 -13.77
C ASP A 71 5.84 0.15 -12.75
N ALA A 72 4.54 0.48 -12.88
CA ALA A 72 3.86 1.33 -11.92
C ALA A 72 3.79 0.70 -10.52
N PHE A 73 3.58 -0.61 -10.43
CA PHE A 73 3.60 -1.30 -9.16
C PHE A 73 4.98 -1.29 -8.52
N HIS A 74 6.06 -1.52 -9.28
CA HIS A 74 7.42 -1.47 -8.77
C HIS A 74 7.78 -0.07 -8.26
N ASN A 75 7.45 0.98 -9.02
CA ASN A 75 7.66 2.37 -8.58
C ASN A 75 6.88 2.70 -7.29
N PHE A 76 5.61 2.30 -7.23
CA PHE A 76 4.79 2.47 -6.04
C PHE A 76 5.34 1.70 -4.84
N HIS A 77 5.80 0.46 -5.06
CA HIS A 77 6.35 -0.40 -4.02
C HIS A 77 7.66 0.14 -3.44
N VAL A 78 8.58 0.61 -4.29
CA VAL A 78 9.82 1.26 -3.86
C VAL A 78 9.50 2.51 -3.03
N GLY A 79 8.53 3.31 -3.45
CA GLY A 79 8.06 4.45 -2.67
C GLY A 79 7.49 4.07 -1.30
N LEU A 80 6.72 2.97 -1.22
CA LEU A 80 6.23 2.44 0.06
C LEU A 80 7.37 1.98 0.97
N GLU A 81 8.38 1.29 0.43
CA GLU A 81 9.57 0.83 1.16
C GLU A 81 10.43 1.99 1.67
N GLU A 82 10.45 3.12 0.97
CA GLU A 82 11.11 4.33 1.48
C GLU A 82 10.26 5.03 2.54
N TYR A 83 8.97 5.21 2.25
CA TYR A 83 8.03 5.90 3.13
C TYR A 83 7.89 5.21 4.49
N VAL A 84 7.90 3.87 4.52
CA VAL A 84 7.78 3.10 5.76
C VAL A 84 8.93 3.33 6.74
N LYS A 85 10.13 3.71 6.26
CA LYS A 85 11.30 3.92 7.13
C LYS A 85 11.10 5.07 8.11
N THR A 86 10.38 6.12 7.68
CA THR A 86 10.15 7.33 8.48
C THR A 86 8.68 7.46 8.92
N ASN A 87 7.74 6.84 8.21
CA ASN A 87 6.30 6.98 8.41
C ASN A 87 5.59 5.64 8.65
N TYR A 88 6.27 4.67 9.28
CA TYR A 88 5.67 3.35 9.61
C TYR A 88 4.31 3.45 10.32
N GLY A 89 4.14 4.50 11.13
CA GLY A 89 2.91 4.77 11.87
C GLY A 89 1.66 4.93 10.99
N ASP A 90 1.81 5.31 9.73
CA ASP A 90 0.68 5.68 8.86
C ASP A 90 0.08 4.48 8.12
N PHE A 91 0.77 3.34 8.15
CA PHE A 91 0.32 2.11 7.50
C PHE A 91 -0.92 1.54 8.19
N ILE A 92 -1.87 1.09 7.38
CA ILE A 92 -3.12 0.51 7.86
C ILE A 92 -2.93 -0.98 8.16
N VAL A 93 -3.39 -1.41 9.33
CA VAL A 93 -3.38 -2.82 9.74
C VAL A 93 -4.34 -3.63 8.85
N PRO A 94 -3.85 -4.63 8.08
CA PRO A 94 -4.69 -5.36 7.13
C PRO A 94 -5.39 -6.59 7.72
N PHE A 95 -5.09 -6.95 8.97
CA PHE A 95 -5.54 -8.19 9.61
C PHE A 95 -6.12 -7.97 11.03
N GLY A 96 -6.72 -9.04 11.57
CA GLY A 96 -7.37 -9.02 12.88
C GLY A 96 -8.81 -8.47 12.84
N ARG A 97 -9.57 -8.71 13.91
CA ARG A 97 -10.92 -8.15 14.08
C ARG A 97 -10.93 -6.79 14.77
N LYS A 98 -9.98 -6.57 15.69
CA LYS A 98 -9.96 -5.41 16.61
C LYS A 98 -9.25 -4.17 16.07
N HIS A 99 -8.23 -4.39 15.23
CA HIS A 99 -7.30 -3.34 14.81
C HIS A 99 -7.28 -3.11 13.29
N ARG A 100 -7.95 -3.98 12.54
CA ARG A 100 -8.05 -3.86 11.09
C ARG A 100 -8.64 -2.51 10.68
N GLY A 101 -8.00 -1.86 9.72
CA GLY A 101 -8.44 -0.56 9.21
C GLY A 101 -7.98 0.64 10.06
N LYS A 102 -7.31 0.40 11.18
CA LYS A 102 -6.61 1.45 11.95
C LYS A 102 -5.18 1.60 11.45
N THR A 103 -4.61 2.78 11.65
CA THR A 103 -3.17 2.97 11.43
C THR A 103 -2.36 2.28 12.52
N ILE A 104 -1.09 2.05 12.24
CA ILE A 104 -0.15 1.51 13.22
C ILE A 104 0.06 2.50 14.39
N SER A 105 0.09 3.80 14.11
CA SER A 105 0.17 4.86 15.14
C SER A 105 -1.00 4.81 16.11
N GLN A 106 -2.22 4.51 15.63
CA GLN A 106 -3.40 4.30 16.47
C GLN A 106 -3.34 2.99 17.30
N CYS A 107 -2.35 2.15 17.05
CA CYS A 107 -2.14 0.87 17.72
C CYS A 107 -0.84 0.84 18.57
N ARG A 108 -0.10 1.96 18.63
CA ARG A 108 1.29 2.06 19.15
C ARG A 108 1.45 1.63 20.61
N ASP A 109 0.39 1.68 21.41
CA ASP A 109 0.41 1.27 22.83
C ASP A 109 0.41 -0.25 23.06
N LYS A 110 0.66 -1.08 22.04
CA LYS A 110 0.38 -2.51 22.13
C LYS A 110 1.57 -3.44 21.86
N PRO A 111 1.87 -4.38 22.78
CA PRO A 111 3.00 -5.31 22.67
C PRO A 111 3.08 -6.14 21.38
N TRP A 112 1.95 -6.43 20.73
CA TRP A 112 1.91 -7.24 19.50
C TRP A 112 2.53 -6.54 18.28
N LEU A 113 2.61 -5.20 18.30
CA LEU A 113 3.21 -4.41 17.24
C LEU A 113 4.75 -4.46 17.33
N ASN A 114 5.30 -4.51 18.54
CA ASN A 114 6.72 -4.80 18.76
C ASN A 114 7.09 -6.19 18.20
N MET A 115 6.21 -7.19 18.38
CA MET A 115 6.48 -8.55 17.91
C MET A 115 6.50 -8.68 16.38
N ALA A 116 5.68 -7.90 15.65
CA ALA A 116 5.65 -7.91 14.18
C ALA A 116 6.88 -7.21 13.56
N CYS A 117 7.42 -6.17 14.21
CA CYS A 117 8.64 -5.48 13.77
C CYS A 117 9.92 -6.29 14.01
N PHE A 118 9.94 -7.22 14.97
CA PHE A 118 11.14 -7.99 15.34
C PHE A 118 11.37 -9.29 14.53
N LEU A 119 10.50 -9.63 13.57
CA LEU A 119 10.64 -10.86 12.76
C LEU A 119 11.38 -10.68 11.43
N ARG A 120 12.09 -9.56 11.25
CA ARG A 120 13.17 -9.41 10.26
C ARG A 120 14.45 -8.95 10.97
N GLN A 121 15.11 -9.88 11.65
CA GLN A 121 16.57 -9.88 11.84
C GLN A 121 17.11 -11.12 11.14
#